data_AF-A0A7C8UJ92-F1
#
_entry.id   AF-A0A7C8UJ92-F1
#
_cell.length_a   1.000
_cell.length_b   1.000
_cell.length_c   1.000
_cell.angle_alpha   90.00
_cell.angle_beta   90.00
_cell.angle_gamma   90.00
#
_symmetry.space_group_name_H-M   'P 1'
#
loop_
_entity.id
_entity.type
_entity.pdbx_description
1 polymer ?
#
loop_
_entity_poly.entity_id
_entity_poly.type
_entity_poly.pdbx_seq_one_letter_code
_entity_poly.pdbx_strand_id
1 'polypeptide(L)'
;MPSSCQETGSTQFLLFKIALRSLDLDTAKRCLDKVCNGPNKDIAILYSCALEAQSMGNKDIILKVLSQLLEQADTTTPPEGANLPAIYRTMIRLILSDIQENKTVESGILDTLYSIFQKALNNAVKSKTASEAAADGTLKSMWSTDEYDWFSRNSYNLALRALQHWPPQYALHFSQLCVQFIKLYPSESCSEEELENLNLRRSFCDYICASTCIVLARGHEKMEDQEVAKFGQLQPLRRIGDMILCADAPTATFLLVLENLINHCLRIEKHKIDKIARWIRVLLQKSLQGDLDRAERLVYQILDICQRRAVGNEYPQDELEWIAASLWNLGIDKNCAGDYPGSKKWAEFALSIAGFVKDGGQLESLLQGKFASLRTS
;
A
#
# COMPACT_ATOMS: atom_id res chain seq x y z
N MET A 1 -22.22 36.63 -37.08
CA MET A 1 -22.53 36.69 -35.64
C MET A 1 -21.64 37.74 -34.98
N PRO A 2 -22.16 38.56 -34.04
CA PRO A 2 -21.35 39.47 -33.22
C PRO A 2 -20.24 38.69 -32.49
N SER A 3 -19.05 39.28 -32.34
CA SER A 3 -17.88 38.64 -31.74
C SER A 3 -18.14 38.16 -30.30
N SER A 4 -18.92 38.90 -29.51
CA SER A 4 -19.31 38.51 -28.14
C SER A 4 -20.19 37.27 -28.07
N CYS A 5 -21.05 37.02 -29.08
CA CYS A 5 -21.88 35.83 -29.13
C CYS A 5 -21.08 34.60 -29.56
N GLN A 6 -20.03 34.77 -30.37
CA GLN A 6 -19.18 33.66 -30.82
C GLN A 6 -18.43 33.01 -29.65
N GLU A 7 -18.10 33.76 -28.60
CA GLU A 7 -17.31 33.28 -27.45
C GLU A 7 -18.14 32.62 -26.34
N THR A 8 -19.47 32.58 -26.49
CA THR A 8 -20.33 31.88 -25.53
C THR A 8 -20.09 30.37 -25.57
N GLY A 9 -20.10 29.71 -24.41
CA GLY A 9 -19.80 28.27 -24.29
C GLY A 9 -20.68 27.39 -25.18
N SER A 10 -21.98 27.69 -25.28
CA SER A 10 -22.92 26.97 -26.14
C SER A 10 -22.61 27.12 -27.64
N THR A 11 -22.15 28.30 -28.06
CA THR A 11 -21.73 28.56 -29.45
C THR A 11 -20.44 27.82 -29.77
N GLN A 12 -19.47 27.83 -28.84
CA GLN A 12 -18.23 27.07 -29.00
C GLN A 12 -18.48 25.55 -29.01
N PHE A 13 -19.45 25.04 -28.25
CA PHE A 13 -19.87 23.64 -28.33
C PHE A 13 -20.47 23.27 -29.69
N LEU A 14 -21.33 24.10 -30.26
CA LEU A 14 -21.88 23.88 -31.60
C LEU A 14 -20.77 23.88 -32.66
N LEU A 15 -19.83 24.82 -32.57
CA LEU A 15 -18.67 24.88 -33.48
C LEU A 15 -17.75 23.66 -33.31
N PHE A 16 -17.49 23.23 -32.07
CA PHE A 16 -16.77 22.01 -31.76
C PHE A 16 -17.42 20.78 -32.41
N LYS A 17 -18.74 20.65 -32.27
CA LYS A 17 -19.54 19.56 -32.83
C LYS A 17 -19.49 19.54 -34.36
N ILE A 18 -19.59 20.71 -35.00
CA ILE A 18 -19.44 20.83 -36.46
C ILE A 18 -18.02 20.44 -36.88
N ALA A 19 -17.00 20.97 -36.21
CA ALA A 19 -15.60 20.69 -36.54
C ALA A 19 -15.25 19.20 -36.40
N LEU A 20 -15.73 18.54 -35.34
CA LEU A 20 -15.58 17.09 -35.16
C LEU A 20 -16.18 16.30 -36.32
N ARG A 21 -17.41 16.63 -36.73
CA ARG A 21 -18.11 15.95 -37.84
C ARG A 21 -17.46 16.21 -39.20
N SER A 22 -16.83 17.36 -39.35
CA SER A 22 -16.08 17.74 -40.54
C SER A 22 -14.63 17.24 -40.54
N LEU A 23 -14.22 16.47 -39.52
CA LEU A 23 -12.83 16.00 -39.31
C LEU A 23 -11.78 17.11 -39.22
N ASP A 24 -12.20 18.35 -38.94
CA ASP A 24 -11.31 19.48 -38.68
C ASP A 24 -10.91 19.48 -37.19
N LEU A 25 -9.96 18.61 -36.88
CA LEU A 25 -9.53 18.36 -35.49
C LEU A 25 -8.84 19.58 -34.87
N ASP A 26 -8.21 20.44 -35.66
CA ASP A 26 -7.55 21.65 -35.15
C ASP A 26 -8.57 22.71 -34.74
N THR A 27 -9.63 22.88 -35.53
CA THR A 27 -10.75 23.74 -35.14
C THR A 27 -11.50 23.15 -33.95
N ALA A 28 -11.72 21.83 -33.90
CA ALA A 28 -12.33 21.17 -32.75
C ALA A 28 -11.51 21.40 -31.47
N LYS A 29 -10.19 21.20 -31.51
CA LYS A 29 -9.28 21.46 -30.37
C LYS A 29 -9.35 22.92 -29.91
N ARG A 30 -9.33 23.88 -30.84
CA ARG A 30 -9.45 25.32 -30.52
C ARG A 30 -10.79 25.68 -29.89
N CYS A 31 -11.89 25.14 -30.42
CA CYS A 31 -13.22 25.36 -29.84
C CYS A 31 -13.31 24.77 -28.43
N LEU A 32 -12.76 23.57 -28.23
CA LEU A 32 -12.68 22.97 -26.91
C LEU A 32 -11.87 23.84 -25.95
N ASP A 33 -10.68 24.32 -26.34
CA ASP A 33 -9.85 25.20 -25.50
C ASP A 33 -10.60 26.48 -25.09
N LYS A 34 -11.45 27.02 -25.97
CA LYS A 34 -12.31 28.16 -25.66
C LYS A 34 -13.42 27.81 -24.67
N VAL A 35 -14.02 26.63 -24.77
CA VAL A 35 -14.99 26.14 -23.77
C VAL A 35 -14.31 25.95 -22.41
N CYS A 36 -13.12 25.34 -22.39
CA CYS A 36 -12.36 25.05 -21.17
C CYS A 36 -11.91 26.31 -20.41
N ASN A 37 -11.48 27.33 -21.17
CA ASN A 37 -10.91 28.57 -20.63
C ASN A 37 -11.91 29.74 -20.60
N GLY A 38 -13.16 29.50 -20.98
CA GLY A 38 -14.21 30.52 -21.03
C GLY A 38 -14.61 31.04 -19.63
N PRO A 39 -15.24 32.24 -19.57
CA PRO A 39 -15.62 32.88 -18.31
C PRO A 39 -16.70 32.11 -17.52
N ASN A 40 -17.56 31.34 -18.20
CA ASN A 40 -18.51 30.41 -17.60
C ASN A 40 -18.06 28.98 -17.88
N LYS A 41 -17.35 28.36 -16.93
CA LYS A 41 -16.95 26.94 -16.97
C LYS A 41 -18.16 26.04 -16.73
N ASP A 42 -19.03 25.95 -17.73
CA ASP A 42 -20.21 25.10 -17.66
C ASP A 42 -19.81 23.64 -17.88
N ILE A 43 -19.79 22.88 -16.79
CA ILE A 43 -19.41 21.48 -16.77
C ILE A 43 -20.40 20.62 -17.59
N ALA A 44 -21.66 21.04 -17.73
CA ALA A 44 -22.62 20.34 -18.60
C ALA A 44 -22.22 20.43 -20.08
N ILE A 45 -21.64 21.56 -20.50
CA ILE A 45 -21.12 21.73 -21.86
C ILE A 45 -19.90 20.84 -22.07
N LEU A 46 -18.98 20.77 -21.11
CA LEU A 46 -17.82 19.88 -21.20
C LEU A 46 -18.22 18.39 -21.23
N TYR A 47 -19.24 17.99 -20.46
CA TYR A 47 -19.79 16.64 -20.52
C TYR A 47 -20.41 16.36 -21.91
N SER A 48 -21.10 17.34 -22.48
CA SER A 48 -21.63 17.26 -23.84
C SER A 48 -20.52 17.15 -24.90
N CYS A 49 -19.40 17.87 -24.73
CA CYS A 49 -18.21 17.71 -25.57
C CYS A 49 -17.65 16.29 -25.47
N ALA A 50 -17.62 15.69 -24.27
CA ALA A 50 -17.09 14.35 -24.06
C ALA A 50 -17.95 13.29 -24.76
N LEU A 51 -19.27 13.39 -24.64
CA LEU A 51 -20.22 12.49 -25.31
C LEU A 51 -20.12 12.59 -26.83
N GLU A 52 -20.03 13.79 -27.40
CA GLU A 52 -19.88 13.96 -28.85
C GLU A 52 -18.51 13.48 -29.34
N ALA A 53 -17.44 13.72 -28.59
CA ALA A 53 -16.13 13.18 -28.94
C ALA A 53 -16.14 11.64 -28.90
N GLN A 54 -16.84 11.05 -27.93
CA GLN A 54 -16.98 9.60 -27.78
C GLN A 54 -17.74 8.98 -28.95
N SER A 55 -18.83 9.59 -29.41
CA SER A 55 -19.59 9.09 -30.56
C SER A 55 -18.79 9.15 -31.88
N MET A 56 -17.85 10.09 -31.99
CA MET A 56 -16.97 10.24 -33.15
C MET A 56 -15.70 9.37 -33.08
N GLY A 57 -15.41 8.74 -31.93
CA GLY A 57 -14.31 7.78 -31.77
C GLY A 57 -12.90 8.37 -31.75
N ASN A 58 -12.73 9.70 -31.67
CA ASN A 58 -11.41 10.32 -31.65
C ASN A 58 -10.79 10.31 -30.24
N LYS A 59 -9.92 9.33 -29.96
CA LYS A 59 -9.33 9.07 -28.63
C LYS A 59 -8.62 10.31 -28.04
N ASP A 60 -7.84 11.03 -28.83
CA ASP A 60 -7.08 12.21 -28.36
C ASP A 60 -8.00 13.32 -27.87
N ILE A 61 -9.04 13.63 -28.64
CA ILE A 61 -10.00 14.66 -28.26
C ILE A 61 -10.79 14.22 -27.03
N ILE A 62 -11.22 12.95 -26.96
CA ILE A 62 -11.91 12.43 -25.78
C ILE A 62 -11.02 12.56 -24.53
N LEU A 63 -9.77 12.12 -24.60
CA LEU A 63 -8.81 12.23 -23.49
C LEU A 63 -8.58 13.69 -23.07
N LYS A 64 -8.49 14.62 -24.03
CA LYS A 64 -8.34 16.05 -23.74
C LYS A 64 -9.57 16.61 -23.02
N VAL A 65 -10.79 16.31 -23.49
CA VAL A 65 -12.04 16.76 -22.83
C VAL A 65 -12.15 16.19 -21.42
N LEU A 66 -11.92 14.88 -21.26
CA LEU A 66 -12.03 14.21 -19.96
C LEU A 66 -10.97 14.70 -18.96
N SER A 67 -9.74 14.98 -19.43
CA SER A 67 -8.69 15.57 -18.59
C SER A 67 -9.11 16.94 -18.05
N GLN A 68 -9.71 17.78 -18.90
CA GLN A 68 -10.19 19.09 -18.46
C GLN A 68 -11.33 18.98 -17.45
N LEU A 69 -12.26 18.05 -17.66
CA LEU A 69 -13.37 17.79 -16.73
C LEU A 69 -12.84 17.44 -15.33
N LEU A 70 -11.79 16.61 -15.26
CA LEU A 70 -11.16 16.24 -13.99
C LEU A 70 -10.43 17.43 -13.33
N GLU A 71 -9.68 18.21 -14.11
CA GLU A 71 -8.99 19.41 -13.58
C GLU A 71 -9.96 20.44 -13.02
N GLN A 72 -11.10 20.65 -13.67
CA GLN A 72 -12.12 21.56 -13.15
C GLN A 72 -12.79 21.00 -11.88
N ALA A 73 -13.07 19.70 -11.84
CA ALA A 73 -13.64 19.06 -10.66
C ALA A 73 -12.71 19.06 -9.42
N ASP A 74 -11.40 19.23 -9.62
CA ASP A 74 -10.45 19.41 -8.50
C ASP A 74 -10.48 20.84 -7.91
N THR A 75 -10.93 21.83 -8.68
CA THR A 75 -10.95 23.26 -8.27
C THR A 75 -12.33 23.77 -7.84
N THR A 76 -13.39 23.16 -8.34
CA THR A 76 -14.79 23.54 -8.07
C THR A 76 -15.55 22.32 -7.61
N THR A 77 -16.53 22.49 -6.72
CA THR A 77 -17.43 21.40 -6.34
C THR A 77 -18.03 20.79 -7.61
N PRO A 78 -17.82 19.49 -7.86
CA PRO A 78 -18.37 18.85 -9.04
C PRO A 78 -19.89 19.01 -9.04
N PRO A 79 -20.52 19.25 -10.20
CA PRO A 79 -21.95 19.48 -10.28
C PRO A 79 -22.69 18.23 -9.83
N GLU A 80 -23.90 18.42 -9.31
CA GLU A 80 -24.77 17.33 -8.89
C GLU A 80 -24.90 16.29 -10.03
N GLY A 81 -24.50 15.05 -9.75
CA GLY A 81 -24.53 13.94 -10.70
C GLY A 81 -23.22 13.64 -11.45
N ALA A 82 -22.15 14.42 -11.26
CA ALA A 82 -20.85 14.10 -11.88
C ALA A 82 -20.22 12.84 -11.28
N ASN A 83 -20.08 11.79 -12.09
CA ASN A 83 -19.44 10.54 -11.71
C ASN A 83 -17.96 10.53 -12.14
N LEU A 84 -17.10 11.12 -11.30
CA LEU A 84 -15.65 11.15 -11.53
C LEU A 84 -15.02 9.74 -11.66
N PRO A 85 -15.40 8.71 -10.87
CA PRO A 85 -14.90 7.35 -11.07
C PRO A 85 -15.13 6.83 -12.49
N ALA A 86 -16.32 7.07 -13.06
CA ALA A 86 -16.64 6.69 -14.43
C ALA A 86 -15.78 7.44 -15.47
N ILE A 87 -15.45 8.70 -15.22
CA ILE A 87 -14.55 9.48 -16.09
C ILE A 87 -13.14 8.87 -16.08
N TYR A 88 -12.57 8.64 -14.90
CA TYR A 88 -11.26 7.97 -14.76
C TYR A 88 -11.24 6.62 -15.46
N ARG A 89 -12.26 5.79 -15.24
CA ARG A 89 -12.42 4.49 -15.89
C ARG A 89 -12.45 4.60 -17.41
N THR A 90 -13.18 5.59 -17.94
CA THR A 90 -13.29 5.81 -19.38
C THR A 90 -11.95 6.20 -19.99
N MET A 91 -11.21 7.11 -19.35
CA MET A 91 -9.86 7.47 -19.78
C MET A 91 -8.92 6.26 -19.78
N ILE A 92 -8.93 5.47 -18.71
CA ILE A 92 -8.12 4.24 -18.62
C ILE A 92 -8.46 3.28 -19.76
N ARG A 93 -9.75 3.02 -20.02
CA ARG A 93 -10.17 2.11 -21.11
C ARG A 93 -9.71 2.60 -22.49
N LEU A 94 -9.75 3.90 -22.75
CA LEU A 94 -9.28 4.48 -24.01
C LEU A 94 -7.79 4.27 -24.20
N ILE A 95 -6.99 4.54 -23.16
CA ILE A 95 -5.54 4.33 -23.20
C ILE A 95 -5.20 2.84 -23.33
N LEU A 96 -5.93 1.96 -22.63
CA LEU A 96 -5.74 0.52 -22.76
C LEU A 96 -6.07 0.00 -24.16
N SER A 97 -7.10 0.54 -24.81
CA SER A 97 -7.43 0.22 -26.21
C SER A 97 -6.32 0.67 -27.16
N ASP A 98 -5.73 1.85 -26.95
CA ASP A 98 -4.58 2.30 -27.73
C ASP A 98 -3.32 1.43 -27.52
N ILE A 99 -3.06 1.02 -26.28
CA ILE A 99 -1.98 0.06 -25.93
C ILE A 99 -2.22 -1.33 -26.58
N GLN A 100 -3.46 -1.73 -26.81
CA GLN A 100 -3.79 -3.01 -27.46
C GLN A 100 -3.65 -2.95 -28.99
N GLU A 101 -3.95 -1.80 -29.59
CA GLU A 101 -3.85 -1.58 -31.04
C GLU A 101 -2.40 -1.45 -31.51
N ASN A 102 -1.51 -0.95 -30.65
CA ASN A 102 -0.11 -0.72 -30.98
C ASN A 102 0.80 -1.88 -30.58
N LYS A 103 1.68 -2.30 -31.50
CA LYS A 103 2.66 -3.40 -31.24
C LYS A 103 3.77 -3.00 -30.27
N THR A 104 4.15 -1.72 -30.28
CA THR A 104 5.18 -1.15 -29.40
C THR A 104 4.54 -0.14 -28.48
N VAL A 105 4.69 -0.33 -27.17
CA VAL A 105 4.14 0.58 -26.17
C VAL A 105 5.23 1.56 -25.75
N GLU A 106 5.04 2.84 -26.06
CA GLU A 106 5.95 3.90 -25.62
C GLU A 106 5.82 4.16 -24.11
N SER A 107 6.94 4.48 -23.46
CA SER A 107 6.98 4.76 -22.01
C SER A 107 6.01 5.88 -21.61
N GLY A 108 5.87 6.92 -22.45
CA GLY A 108 4.98 8.05 -22.16
C GLY A 108 3.50 7.69 -22.03
N ILE A 109 3.04 6.66 -22.76
CA ILE A 109 1.66 6.17 -22.65
C ILE A 109 1.46 5.45 -21.31
N LEU A 110 2.45 4.65 -20.88
CA LEU A 110 2.44 3.97 -19.58
C LEU A 110 2.49 4.97 -18.41
N ASP A 111 3.29 6.02 -18.52
CA ASP A 111 3.36 7.09 -17.54
C ASP A 111 2.03 7.84 -17.44
N THR A 112 1.38 8.11 -18.57
CA THR A 112 0.05 8.72 -18.62
C THR A 112 -1.00 7.82 -17.96
N LEU A 113 -0.99 6.53 -18.29
CA LEU A 113 -1.87 5.53 -17.68
C LEU A 113 -1.69 5.48 -16.16
N TYR A 114 -0.44 5.39 -15.69
CA TYR A 114 -0.12 5.37 -14.27
C TYR A 114 -0.58 6.65 -13.56
N SER A 115 -0.35 7.82 -14.16
CA SER A 115 -0.77 9.13 -13.64
C SER A 115 -2.29 9.21 -13.46
N ILE A 116 -3.08 8.69 -14.41
CA ILE A 116 -4.55 8.67 -14.30
C ILE A 116 -5.01 7.77 -13.15
N PHE A 117 -4.38 6.60 -12.97
CA PHE A 117 -4.66 5.75 -11.80
C PHE A 117 -4.30 6.44 -10.49
N GLN A 118 -3.18 7.17 -10.43
CA GLN A 118 -2.79 7.92 -9.23
C GLN A 118 -3.80 9.03 -8.90
N LYS A 119 -4.25 9.79 -9.91
CA LYS A 119 -5.28 10.83 -9.73
C LYS A 119 -6.60 10.21 -9.24
N ALA A 120 -7.01 9.09 -9.83
CA ALA A 120 -8.17 8.33 -9.40
C ALA A 120 -8.08 7.90 -7.93
N LEU A 121 -6.94 7.32 -7.54
CA LEU A 121 -6.70 6.90 -6.15
C LEU A 121 -6.72 8.08 -5.17
N ASN A 122 -6.06 9.18 -5.51
CA ASN A 122 -6.04 10.39 -4.67
C ASN A 122 -7.45 10.95 -4.47
N ASN A 123 -8.28 10.98 -5.53
CA ASN A 123 -9.67 11.40 -5.45
C ASN A 123 -10.50 10.44 -4.59
N ALA A 124 -10.31 9.13 -4.73
CA ALA A 124 -10.97 8.11 -3.92
C ALA A 124 -10.64 8.24 -2.43
N VAL A 125 -9.37 8.41 -2.08
CA VAL A 125 -8.91 8.65 -0.70
C VAL A 125 -9.57 9.92 -0.15
N LYS A 126 -9.49 11.05 -0.87
CA LYS A 126 -10.11 12.31 -0.46
C LYS A 126 -11.62 12.16 -0.21
N SER A 127 -12.33 11.50 -1.13
CA SER A 127 -13.78 11.28 -1.01
C SER A 127 -14.13 10.41 0.20
N LYS A 128 -13.35 9.35 0.46
CA LYS A 128 -13.53 8.49 1.64
C LYS A 128 -13.28 9.26 2.94
N THR A 129 -12.16 9.98 3.03
CA THR A 129 -11.82 10.78 4.23
C THR A 129 -12.83 11.88 4.52
N ALA A 130 -13.39 12.51 3.48
CA ALA A 130 -14.42 13.53 3.65
C ALA A 130 -15.74 12.92 4.13
N SER A 131 -16.09 11.73 3.65
CA SER A 131 -17.28 10.99 4.09
C SER A 131 -17.17 10.53 5.54
N GLU A 132 -16.01 10.00 5.95
CA GLU A 132 -15.74 9.56 7.33
C GLU A 132 -15.70 10.73 8.33
N ALA A 133 -15.29 11.92 7.90
CA ALA A 133 -15.27 13.12 8.75
C ALA A 133 -16.66 13.74 8.98
N ALA A 134 -17.64 13.45 8.11
CA ALA A 134 -19.00 13.97 8.21
C ALA A 134 -19.81 13.11 9.22
N ALA A 135 -19.77 13.51 10.50
CA ALA A 135 -20.37 12.79 11.62
C ALA A 135 -21.87 12.46 11.48
N ASP A 136 -22.60 13.21 10.66
CA ASP A 136 -24.05 13.06 10.47
C ASP A 136 -24.44 12.14 9.30
N GLY A 137 -23.48 11.53 8.59
CA GLY A 137 -23.74 10.66 7.43
C GLY A 137 -24.30 11.40 6.21
N THR A 138 -24.30 12.74 6.23
CA THR A 138 -24.85 13.62 5.18
C THR A 138 -24.04 13.58 3.88
N LEU A 139 -22.73 13.27 3.96
CA LEU A 139 -21.82 13.17 2.82
C LEU A 139 -21.46 11.70 2.58
N LYS A 140 -22.13 11.08 1.60
CA LYS A 140 -21.78 9.75 1.13
C LYS A 140 -20.59 9.83 0.17
N SER A 141 -19.64 8.91 0.29
CA SER A 141 -18.55 8.78 -0.69
C SER A 141 -19.14 8.59 -2.10
N MET A 142 -18.55 9.31 -3.06
CA MET A 142 -18.88 9.18 -4.48
C MET A 142 -18.38 7.83 -5.06
N TRP A 143 -17.45 7.19 -4.38
CA TRP A 143 -16.85 5.93 -4.79
C TRP A 143 -17.58 4.76 -4.15
N SER A 144 -18.06 3.82 -4.98
CA SER A 144 -18.65 2.57 -4.50
C SER A 144 -17.60 1.47 -4.33
N THR A 145 -17.97 0.40 -3.64
CA THR A 145 -17.14 -0.82 -3.54
C THR A 145 -16.83 -1.40 -4.93
N ASP A 146 -17.78 -1.33 -5.88
CA ASP A 146 -17.57 -1.78 -7.26
C ASP A 146 -16.50 -0.96 -7.99
N GLU A 147 -16.38 0.33 -7.67
CA GLU A 147 -15.30 1.16 -8.19
C GLU A 147 -13.95 0.67 -7.63
N TYR A 148 -13.83 0.48 -6.32
CA TYR A 148 -12.60 -0.05 -5.71
C TYR A 148 -12.21 -1.41 -6.28
N ASP A 149 -13.18 -2.28 -6.56
CA ASP A 149 -12.94 -3.57 -7.20
C ASP A 149 -12.47 -3.43 -8.63
N TRP A 150 -13.14 -2.60 -9.42
CA TRP A 150 -12.73 -2.38 -10.80
C TRP A 150 -11.29 -1.86 -10.87
N PHE A 151 -10.94 -0.84 -10.09
CA PHE A 151 -9.60 -0.24 -10.11
C PHE A 151 -8.52 -1.19 -9.55
N SER A 152 -8.81 -1.93 -8.48
CA SER A 152 -7.86 -2.91 -7.93
C SER A 152 -7.63 -4.09 -8.88
N ARG A 153 -8.67 -4.65 -9.52
CA ARG A 153 -8.52 -5.72 -10.52
C ARG A 153 -7.72 -5.25 -11.74
N ASN A 154 -8.02 -4.07 -12.26
CA ASN A 154 -7.34 -3.57 -13.45
C ASN A 154 -5.87 -3.23 -13.16
N SER A 155 -5.57 -2.61 -12.02
CA SER A 155 -4.18 -2.38 -11.62
C SER A 155 -3.42 -3.69 -11.37
N TYR A 156 -4.04 -4.71 -10.76
CA TYR A 156 -3.44 -6.05 -10.66
C TYR A 156 -3.12 -6.66 -12.03
N ASN A 157 -4.08 -6.66 -12.95
CA ASN A 157 -3.89 -7.20 -14.29
C ASN A 157 -2.79 -6.46 -15.08
N LEU A 158 -2.70 -5.14 -14.90
CA LEU A 158 -1.63 -4.34 -15.50
C LEU A 158 -0.27 -4.65 -14.88
N ALA A 159 -0.20 -4.93 -13.58
CA ALA A 159 1.02 -5.38 -12.94
C ALA A 159 1.51 -6.72 -13.53
N LEU A 160 0.58 -7.67 -13.75
CA LEU A 160 0.90 -8.95 -14.40
C LEU A 160 1.37 -8.76 -15.85
N ARG A 161 0.70 -7.89 -16.61
CA ARG A 161 1.12 -7.57 -17.98
C ARG A 161 2.51 -6.93 -17.99
N ALA A 162 2.78 -6.05 -17.03
CA ALA A 162 4.07 -5.38 -16.92
C ALA A 162 5.21 -6.37 -16.66
N LEU A 163 5.00 -7.41 -15.85
CA LEU A 163 6.01 -8.46 -15.61
C LEU A 163 6.47 -9.17 -16.89
N GLN A 164 5.62 -9.22 -17.92
CA GLN A 164 5.91 -9.95 -19.16
C GLN A 164 6.40 -9.03 -20.29
N HIS A 165 5.91 -7.79 -20.33
CA HIS A 165 6.00 -6.97 -21.53
C HIS A 165 6.53 -5.56 -21.31
N TRP A 166 6.58 -5.04 -20.08
CA TRP A 166 6.94 -3.65 -19.81
C TRP A 166 8.14 -3.55 -18.87
N PRO A 167 8.77 -2.37 -18.77
CA PRO A 167 9.81 -2.14 -17.77
C PRO A 167 9.33 -2.51 -16.35
N PRO A 168 10.18 -3.17 -15.54
CA PRO A 168 9.80 -3.71 -14.23
C PRO A 168 9.22 -2.67 -13.27
N GLN A 169 9.61 -1.40 -13.41
CA GLN A 169 9.05 -0.30 -12.62
C GLN A 169 7.51 -0.21 -12.68
N TYR A 170 6.90 -0.56 -13.83
CA TYR A 170 5.45 -0.53 -13.98
C TYR A 170 4.76 -1.68 -13.26
N ALA A 171 5.39 -2.86 -13.16
CA ALA A 171 4.87 -3.96 -12.35
C ALA A 171 4.76 -3.54 -10.88
N LEU A 172 5.81 -2.90 -10.37
CA LEU A 172 5.82 -2.31 -9.03
C LEU A 172 4.73 -1.24 -8.87
N HIS A 173 4.70 -0.25 -9.76
CA HIS A 173 3.73 0.86 -9.71
C HIS A 173 2.28 0.40 -9.68
N PHE A 174 1.90 -0.52 -10.57
CA PHE A 174 0.53 -1.02 -10.64
C PHE A 174 0.18 -1.97 -9.50
N SER A 175 1.12 -2.79 -9.02
CA SER A 175 0.91 -3.59 -7.79
C SER A 175 0.66 -2.70 -6.57
N GLN A 176 1.36 -1.57 -6.46
CA GLN A 176 1.14 -0.63 -5.35
C GLN A 176 -0.21 0.07 -5.42
N LEU A 177 -0.65 0.48 -6.61
CA LEU A 177 -1.99 1.02 -6.83
C LEU A 177 -3.04 -0.01 -6.41
N CYS A 178 -2.90 -1.28 -6.81
CA CYS A 178 -3.82 -2.34 -6.43
C CYS A 178 -3.94 -2.46 -4.91
N VAL A 179 -2.81 -2.56 -4.18
CA VAL A 179 -2.82 -2.63 -2.71
C VAL A 179 -3.50 -1.40 -2.09
N GLN A 180 -3.28 -0.21 -2.64
CA GLN A 180 -3.89 1.01 -2.11
C GLN A 180 -5.39 1.07 -2.35
N PHE A 181 -5.88 0.63 -3.52
CA PHE A 181 -7.33 0.49 -3.75
C PHE A 181 -7.96 -0.57 -2.85
N ILE A 182 -7.29 -1.70 -2.61
CA ILE A 182 -7.78 -2.74 -1.67
C ILE A 182 -7.98 -2.16 -0.26
N LYS A 183 -7.11 -1.25 0.19
CA LYS A 183 -7.25 -0.59 1.50
C LYS A 183 -8.45 0.35 1.61
N LEU A 184 -9.06 0.74 0.49
CA LEU A 184 -10.24 1.59 0.48
C LEU A 184 -11.54 0.82 0.74
N TYR A 185 -11.50 -0.52 0.69
CA TYR A 185 -12.67 -1.34 0.97
C TYR A 185 -13.20 -1.13 2.40
N PRO A 186 -14.53 -1.09 2.57
CA PRO A 186 -15.17 -1.05 3.88
C PRO A 186 -15.13 -2.44 4.54
N SER A 187 -14.17 -2.64 5.45
CA SER A 187 -13.90 -3.93 6.11
C SER A 187 -15.12 -4.54 6.81
N GLU A 188 -16.02 -3.71 7.31
CA GLU A 188 -17.20 -4.13 8.09
C GLU A 188 -18.35 -4.67 7.23
N SER A 189 -18.32 -4.41 5.92
CA SER A 189 -19.40 -4.75 4.98
C SER A 189 -19.01 -5.80 3.95
N CYS A 190 -17.76 -6.28 3.98
CA CYS A 190 -17.31 -7.36 3.10
C CYS A 190 -17.71 -8.71 3.68
N SER A 191 -18.15 -9.63 2.84
CA SER A 191 -18.28 -11.05 3.19
C SER A 191 -16.91 -11.68 3.46
N GLU A 192 -16.89 -12.82 4.16
CA GLU A 192 -15.65 -13.57 4.42
C GLU A 192 -14.94 -13.96 3.10
N GLU A 193 -15.69 -14.44 2.11
CA GLU A 193 -15.16 -14.82 0.80
C GLU A 193 -14.53 -13.62 0.05
N GLU A 194 -15.18 -12.45 0.10
CA GLU A 194 -14.62 -11.23 -0.50
C GLU A 194 -13.33 -10.82 0.20
N LEU A 195 -13.30 -10.88 1.53
CA LEU A 195 -12.12 -10.53 2.31
C LEU A 195 -10.94 -11.46 2.00
N GLU A 196 -11.19 -12.77 1.89
CA GLU A 196 -10.19 -13.76 1.47
C GLU A 196 -9.64 -13.44 0.07
N ASN A 197 -10.51 -13.18 -0.90
CA ASN A 197 -10.12 -12.82 -2.27
C ASN A 197 -9.29 -11.53 -2.32
N LEU A 198 -9.65 -10.52 -1.52
CA LEU A 198 -8.90 -9.27 -1.41
C LEU A 198 -7.53 -9.49 -0.77
N ASN A 199 -7.46 -10.27 0.30
CA ASN A 199 -6.22 -10.63 0.97
C ASN A 199 -5.27 -11.41 0.05
N LEU A 200 -5.82 -12.32 -0.75
CA LEU A 200 -5.06 -13.08 -1.75
C LEU A 200 -4.49 -12.16 -2.84
N ARG A 201 -5.32 -11.28 -3.42
CA ARG A 201 -4.88 -10.29 -4.43
C ARG A 201 -3.80 -9.36 -3.87
N ARG A 202 -3.96 -8.91 -2.62
CA ARG A 202 -2.97 -8.09 -1.91
C ARG A 202 -1.66 -8.86 -1.74
N SER A 203 -1.71 -10.11 -1.30
CA SER A 203 -0.52 -10.95 -1.09
C SER A 203 0.25 -11.16 -2.39
N PHE A 204 -0.43 -11.39 -3.52
CA PHE A 204 0.21 -11.45 -4.83
C PHE A 204 0.85 -10.12 -5.23
N CYS A 205 0.19 -8.98 -4.99
CA CYS A 205 0.81 -7.67 -5.25
C CYS A 205 2.04 -7.43 -4.39
N ASP A 206 2.01 -7.84 -3.12
CA ASP A 206 3.15 -7.73 -2.22
C ASP A 206 4.32 -8.60 -2.69
N TYR A 207 4.05 -9.81 -3.19
CA TYR A 207 5.05 -10.67 -3.84
C TYR A 207 5.66 -10.06 -5.10
N ILE A 208 4.80 -9.51 -5.98
CA ILE A 208 5.25 -8.84 -7.20
C ILE A 208 6.14 -7.65 -6.83
N CYS A 209 5.73 -6.83 -5.86
CA CYS A 209 6.53 -5.71 -5.39
C CYS A 209 7.88 -6.16 -4.85
N ALA A 210 7.92 -7.17 -3.96
CA ALA A 210 9.15 -7.67 -3.38
C ALA A 210 10.10 -8.22 -4.46
N SER A 211 9.58 -9.08 -5.34
CA SER A 211 10.35 -9.69 -6.43
C SER A 211 10.87 -8.65 -7.43
N THR A 212 10.03 -7.69 -7.80
CA THR A 212 10.41 -6.59 -8.70
C THR A 212 11.47 -5.70 -8.08
N CYS A 213 11.37 -5.38 -6.78
CA CYS A 213 12.41 -4.64 -6.07
C CYS A 213 13.76 -5.37 -6.11
N ILE A 214 13.76 -6.70 -5.94
CA ILE A 214 14.98 -7.51 -6.04
C ILE A 214 15.56 -7.47 -7.45
N VAL A 215 14.72 -7.62 -8.48
CA VAL A 215 15.15 -7.57 -9.89
C VAL A 215 15.77 -6.20 -10.21
N LEU A 216 15.09 -5.12 -9.83
CA LEU A 216 15.60 -3.77 -10.04
C LEU A 216 16.91 -3.52 -9.27
N ALA A 217 16.99 -3.91 -7.99
CA ALA A 217 18.20 -3.75 -7.20
C ALA A 217 19.39 -4.54 -7.77
N ARG A 218 19.16 -5.68 -8.41
CA ARG A 218 20.20 -6.48 -9.07
C ARG A 218 20.62 -5.91 -10.42
N GLY A 219 19.73 -5.20 -11.12
CA GLY A 219 20.02 -4.60 -12.42
C GLY A 219 20.94 -3.38 -12.34
N HIS A 220 21.05 -2.75 -11.16
CA HIS A 220 21.84 -1.55 -10.94
C HIS A 220 23.09 -1.91 -10.11
N GLU A 221 24.24 -2.12 -10.76
CA GLU A 221 25.52 -2.46 -10.09
C GLU A 221 25.97 -1.37 -9.08
N LYS A 222 25.45 -0.15 -9.22
CA LYS A 222 25.46 0.92 -8.20
C LYS A 222 24.13 1.64 -8.27
N MET A 223 23.26 1.41 -7.29
CA MET A 223 22.01 2.19 -7.18
C MET A 223 22.34 3.63 -6.83
N GLU A 224 21.79 4.58 -7.58
CA GLU A 224 21.85 6.00 -7.22
C GLU A 224 21.02 6.27 -5.96
N ASP A 225 21.40 7.27 -5.15
CA ASP A 225 20.74 7.55 -3.87
C ASP A 225 19.22 7.77 -4.00
N GLN A 226 18.76 8.32 -5.13
CA GLN A 226 17.33 8.49 -5.40
C GLN A 226 16.60 7.15 -5.63
N GLU A 227 17.25 6.19 -6.29
CA GLU A 227 16.71 4.86 -6.50
C GLU A 227 16.69 4.07 -5.19
N VAL A 228 17.78 4.13 -4.42
CA VAL A 228 17.83 3.56 -3.06
C VAL A 228 16.76 4.14 -2.16
N ALA A 229 16.54 5.46 -2.20
CA ALA A 229 15.48 6.12 -1.43
C ALA A 229 14.09 5.66 -1.87
N LYS A 230 13.86 5.51 -3.18
CA LYS A 230 12.64 4.93 -3.72
C LYS A 230 12.45 3.51 -3.19
N PHE A 231 13.42 2.60 -3.32
CA PHE A 231 13.35 1.23 -2.75
C PHE A 231 13.12 1.23 -1.23
N GLY A 232 13.77 2.14 -0.52
CA GLY A 232 13.54 2.38 0.90
C GLY A 232 12.08 2.69 1.21
N GLN A 233 11.41 3.55 0.44
CA GLN A 233 9.98 3.83 0.63
C GLN A 233 9.08 2.60 0.36
N LEU A 234 9.46 1.72 -0.57
CA LEU A 234 8.66 0.54 -0.95
C LEU A 234 8.67 -0.56 0.12
N GLN A 235 9.67 -0.52 1.02
CA GLN A 235 9.87 -1.45 2.14
C GLN A 235 9.76 -2.94 1.73
N PRO A 236 10.53 -3.40 0.72
CA PRO A 236 10.37 -4.74 0.14
C PRO A 236 10.55 -5.88 1.17
N LEU A 237 11.51 -5.73 2.09
CA LEU A 237 11.72 -6.69 3.19
C LEU A 237 10.50 -6.81 4.10
N ARG A 238 9.79 -5.69 4.33
CA ARG A 238 8.54 -5.71 5.11
C ARG A 238 7.42 -6.44 4.41
N ARG A 239 7.37 -6.36 3.08
CA ARG A 239 6.39 -7.13 2.29
C ARG A 239 6.67 -8.62 2.39
N ILE A 240 7.95 -9.04 2.26
CA ILE A 240 8.33 -10.45 2.46
C ILE A 240 8.00 -10.90 3.89
N GLY A 241 8.24 -10.04 4.88
CA GLY A 241 7.85 -10.29 6.28
C GLY A 241 6.34 -10.51 6.44
N ASP A 242 5.52 -9.63 5.86
CA ASP A 242 4.06 -9.80 5.91
C ASP A 242 3.61 -11.08 5.18
N MET A 243 4.25 -11.40 4.05
CA MET A 243 3.94 -12.63 3.29
C MET A 243 4.26 -13.90 4.07
N ILE A 244 5.45 -14.01 4.69
CA ILE A 244 5.84 -15.24 5.40
C ILE A 244 4.97 -15.45 6.64
N LEU A 245 4.48 -14.37 7.26
CA LEU A 245 3.54 -14.44 8.39
C LEU A 245 2.16 -14.97 7.99
N CYS A 246 1.76 -14.81 6.73
CA CYS A 246 0.48 -15.30 6.22
C CYS A 246 0.61 -16.62 5.43
N ALA A 247 1.82 -17.10 5.17
CA ALA A 247 2.04 -18.29 4.37
C ALA A 247 1.97 -19.57 5.22
N ASP A 248 1.31 -20.60 4.68
CA ASP A 248 1.44 -21.98 5.18
C ASP A 248 2.77 -22.58 4.69
N ALA A 249 3.86 -22.12 5.30
CA ALA A 249 5.22 -22.53 4.96
C ALA A 249 5.75 -23.58 5.95
N PRO A 250 6.57 -24.55 5.50
CA PRO A 250 7.27 -25.46 6.40
C PRO A 250 8.01 -24.69 7.51
N THR A 251 7.91 -25.17 8.76
CA THR A 251 8.44 -24.48 9.95
C THR A 251 9.91 -24.05 9.78
N ALA A 252 10.76 -24.92 9.24
CA ALA A 252 12.17 -24.60 9.01
C ALA A 252 12.36 -23.40 8.06
N THR A 253 11.59 -23.35 6.96
CA THR A 253 11.60 -22.24 5.99
C THR A 253 11.08 -20.96 6.62
N PHE A 254 9.97 -21.03 7.37
CA PHE A 254 9.42 -19.89 8.10
C PHE A 254 10.45 -19.27 9.05
N LEU A 255 11.06 -20.09 9.90
CA LEU A 255 12.04 -19.64 10.89
C LEU A 255 13.26 -19.01 10.21
N LEU A 256 13.80 -19.66 9.18
CA LEU A 256 14.96 -19.17 8.43
C LEU A 256 14.69 -17.83 7.73
N VAL A 257 13.56 -17.71 7.04
CA VAL A 257 13.22 -16.49 6.30
C VAL A 257 12.99 -15.33 7.27
N LEU A 258 12.21 -15.54 8.32
CA LEU A 258 11.89 -14.49 9.28
C LEU A 258 13.12 -14.04 10.09
N GLU A 259 14.01 -14.96 10.48
CA GLU A 259 15.28 -14.65 11.15
C GLU A 259 16.19 -13.78 10.26
N ASN A 260 16.33 -14.14 8.98
CA ASN A 260 17.13 -13.36 8.03
C ASN A 260 16.55 -11.96 7.79
N LEU A 261 15.21 -11.85 7.69
CA LEU A 261 14.54 -10.57 7.54
C LEU A 261 14.76 -9.66 8.76
N ILE A 262 14.57 -10.19 9.97
CA ILE A 262 14.81 -9.45 11.23
C ILE A 262 16.25 -8.95 11.25
N ASN A 263 17.23 -9.83 11.02
CA ASN A 263 18.65 -9.50 11.06
C ASN A 263 19.01 -8.40 10.04
N HIS A 264 18.42 -8.45 8.85
CA HIS A 264 18.68 -7.47 7.82
C HIS A 264 17.96 -6.13 8.08
N CYS A 265 16.69 -6.17 8.50
CA CYS A 265 15.93 -4.98 8.88
C CYS A 265 16.56 -4.25 10.07
N LEU A 266 17.08 -4.96 11.07
CA LEU A 266 17.79 -4.34 12.21
C LEU A 266 19.05 -3.57 11.78
N ARG A 267 19.72 -3.98 10.69
CA ARG A 267 20.91 -3.29 10.16
C ARG A 267 20.56 -2.03 9.37
N ILE A 268 19.45 -2.06 8.64
CA ILE A 268 19.08 -1.00 7.69
C ILE A 268 18.13 0.03 8.33
N GLU A 269 17.18 -0.42 9.14
CA GLU A 269 16.13 0.43 9.69
C GLU A 269 16.55 1.05 11.03
N LYS A 270 17.19 2.23 10.97
CA LYS A 270 17.69 2.92 12.17
C LYS A 270 16.60 3.32 13.19
N HIS A 271 15.31 3.41 12.82
CA HIS A 271 14.30 4.09 13.67
C HIS A 271 12.88 3.47 13.76
N LYS A 272 12.66 2.17 13.48
CA LYS A 272 11.30 1.57 13.60
C LYS A 272 11.32 0.15 14.19
N ILE A 273 11.57 0.04 15.51
CA ILE A 273 11.63 -1.27 16.19
C ILE A 273 10.26 -1.96 16.30
N ASP A 274 9.15 -1.22 16.35
CA ASP A 274 7.83 -1.79 16.69
C ASP A 274 7.40 -2.97 15.82
N LYS A 275 7.59 -2.86 14.50
CA LYS A 275 7.22 -3.94 13.57
C LYS A 275 8.20 -5.12 13.67
N ILE A 276 9.48 -4.82 13.85
CA ILE A 276 10.52 -5.85 14.01
C ILE A 276 10.33 -6.60 15.33
N ALA A 277 9.95 -5.93 16.41
CA ALA A 277 9.66 -6.53 17.71
C ALA A 277 8.51 -7.54 17.62
N ARG A 278 7.44 -7.21 16.87
CA ARG A 278 6.36 -8.17 16.60
C ARG A 278 6.83 -9.40 15.83
N TRP A 279 7.71 -9.22 14.84
CA TRP A 279 8.31 -10.35 14.13
C TRP A 279 9.21 -11.20 15.03
N ILE A 280 10.02 -10.55 15.88
CA ILE A 280 10.83 -11.23 16.89
C ILE A 280 9.93 -12.04 17.83
N ARG A 281 8.80 -11.48 18.29
CA ARG A 281 7.82 -12.22 19.10
C ARG A 281 7.31 -13.46 18.40
N VAL A 282 6.85 -13.34 17.15
CA VAL A 282 6.34 -14.50 16.40
C VAL A 282 7.44 -15.56 16.21
N LEU A 283 8.66 -15.12 15.88
CA LEU A 283 9.80 -16.01 15.70
C LEU A 283 10.17 -16.71 17.02
N LEU A 284 10.22 -15.97 18.13
CA LEU A 284 10.53 -16.49 19.45
C LEU A 284 9.45 -17.48 19.91
N GLN A 285 8.17 -17.13 19.76
CA GLN A 285 7.05 -17.99 20.11
C GLN A 285 7.13 -19.35 19.41
N LYS A 286 7.40 -19.38 18.11
CA LYS A 286 7.58 -20.63 17.36
C LYS A 286 8.88 -21.35 17.74
N SER A 287 9.95 -20.62 18.03
CA SER A 287 11.23 -21.23 18.46
C SER A 287 11.09 -21.91 19.82
N LEU A 288 10.35 -21.32 20.77
CA LEU A 288 10.10 -21.92 22.09
C LEU A 288 9.35 -23.26 22.03
N GLN A 289 8.64 -23.55 20.92
CA GLN A 289 7.90 -24.80 20.74
C GLN A 289 8.78 -25.99 20.30
N GLY A 290 10.00 -25.75 19.80
CA GLY A 290 10.80 -26.86 19.25
C GLY A 290 12.25 -26.57 18.86
N ASP A 291 12.72 -25.32 18.95
CA ASP A 291 14.11 -24.93 18.67
C ASP A 291 14.60 -23.95 19.75
N LEU A 292 14.93 -24.51 20.92
CA LEU A 292 15.36 -23.74 22.09
C LEU A 292 16.71 -23.04 21.87
N ASP A 293 17.57 -23.58 21.02
CA ASP A 293 18.85 -22.95 20.67
C ASP A 293 18.62 -21.65 19.88
N ARG A 294 17.66 -21.63 18.94
CA ARG A 294 17.24 -20.39 18.28
C ARG A 294 16.60 -19.43 19.27
N ALA A 295 15.70 -19.91 20.13
CA ALA A 295 15.06 -19.07 21.14
C ALA A 295 16.10 -18.37 22.03
N GLU A 296 17.13 -19.08 22.46
CA GLU A 296 18.23 -18.52 23.25
C GLU A 296 18.99 -17.43 22.47
N ARG A 297 19.39 -17.68 21.22
CA ARG A 297 20.06 -16.67 20.38
C ARG A 297 19.21 -15.41 20.22
N LEU A 298 17.90 -15.56 20.08
CA LEU A 298 16.97 -14.43 19.98
C LEU A 298 16.90 -13.63 21.27
N VAL A 299 16.88 -14.29 22.44
CA VAL A 299 16.90 -13.59 23.73
C VAL A 299 18.17 -12.76 23.88
N TYR A 300 19.35 -13.31 23.53
CA TYR A 300 20.59 -12.54 23.52
C TYR A 300 20.53 -11.34 22.56
N GLN A 301 19.96 -11.52 21.37
CA GLN A 301 19.76 -10.43 20.41
C GLN A 301 18.84 -9.34 20.97
N ILE A 302 17.75 -9.71 21.64
CA ILE A 302 16.82 -8.76 22.28
C ILE A 302 17.55 -7.97 23.36
N LEU A 303 18.31 -8.63 24.24
CA LEU A 303 19.09 -7.96 25.28
C LEU A 303 20.09 -6.95 24.68
N ASP A 304 20.79 -7.34 23.62
CA ASP A 304 21.71 -6.45 22.90
C ASP A 304 20.99 -5.23 22.29
N ILE A 305 19.80 -5.44 21.72
CA ILE A 305 18.97 -4.35 21.20
C ILE A 305 18.56 -3.39 22.32
N CYS A 306 18.09 -3.93 23.46
CA CYS A 306 17.68 -3.13 24.62
C CYS A 306 18.84 -2.31 25.19
N GLN A 307 20.05 -2.87 25.23
CA GLN A 307 21.23 -2.17 25.74
C GLN A 307 21.74 -1.07 24.80
N ARG A 308 21.60 -1.23 23.48
CA ARG A 308 22.18 -0.31 22.48
C ARG A 308 21.29 0.86 22.09
N ARG A 309 19.97 0.82 22.31
CA ARG A 309 19.06 1.84 21.78
C ARG A 309 18.88 3.02 22.73
N ALA A 310 18.90 4.23 22.13
CA ALA A 310 18.69 5.49 22.84
C ALA A 310 17.21 5.73 23.18
N VAL A 311 16.98 6.62 24.14
CA VAL A 311 15.65 7.12 24.55
C VAL A 311 14.87 7.60 23.31
N GLY A 312 13.66 7.08 23.13
CA GLY A 312 12.78 7.39 21.97
C GLY A 312 12.77 6.34 20.85
N ASN A 313 13.56 5.27 20.95
CA ASN A 313 13.53 4.12 20.04
C ASN A 313 13.66 2.81 20.83
N GLU A 314 13.01 2.80 21.99
CA GLU A 314 13.10 1.74 22.98
C GLU A 314 12.29 0.52 22.53
N TYR A 315 12.66 -0.63 23.06
CA TYR A 315 11.89 -1.85 22.79
C TYR A 315 10.45 -1.69 23.33
N PRO A 316 9.41 -2.09 22.58
CA PRO A 316 8.02 -1.93 23.02
C PRO A 316 7.78 -2.66 24.35
N GLN A 317 7.12 -1.97 25.30
CA GLN A 317 6.96 -2.46 26.68
C GLN A 317 6.11 -3.73 26.74
N ASP A 318 4.97 -3.75 26.05
CA ASP A 318 4.09 -4.93 25.95
C ASP A 318 4.84 -6.17 25.42
N GLU A 319 5.85 -5.97 24.56
CA GLU A 319 6.65 -7.05 24.02
C GLU A 319 7.69 -7.55 25.04
N LEU A 320 8.33 -6.65 25.81
CA LEU A 320 9.22 -7.04 26.90
C LEU A 320 8.48 -7.80 28.00
N GLU A 321 7.30 -7.33 28.40
CA GLU A 321 6.45 -7.99 29.39
C GLU A 321 6.07 -9.41 28.94
N TRP A 322 5.63 -9.54 27.67
CA TRP A 322 5.29 -10.85 27.12
C TRP A 322 6.50 -11.78 27.02
N ILE A 323 7.67 -11.27 26.61
CA ILE A 323 8.91 -12.05 26.56
C ILE A 323 9.29 -12.52 27.96
N ALA A 324 9.35 -11.63 28.95
CA ALA A 324 9.68 -11.98 30.34
C ALA A 324 8.74 -13.05 30.89
N ALA A 325 7.43 -12.90 30.71
CA ALA A 325 6.45 -13.88 31.16
C ALA A 325 6.62 -15.24 30.45
N SER A 326 6.88 -15.25 29.14
CA SER A 326 7.04 -16.48 28.36
C SER A 326 8.30 -17.25 28.77
N LEU A 327 9.42 -16.56 28.97
CA LEU A 327 10.66 -17.17 29.43
C LEU A 327 10.54 -17.69 30.87
N TRP A 328 9.83 -16.94 31.73
CA TRP A 328 9.55 -17.37 33.10
C TRP A 328 8.74 -18.67 33.11
N ASN A 329 7.65 -18.73 32.33
CA ASN A 329 6.80 -19.92 32.24
C ASN A 329 7.59 -21.13 31.72
N LEU A 330 8.46 -20.95 30.72
CA LEU A 330 9.35 -22.03 30.28
C LEU A 330 10.31 -22.46 31.41
N GLY A 331 10.82 -21.52 32.20
CA GLY A 331 11.62 -21.82 33.39
C GLY A 331 10.86 -22.68 34.41
N ILE A 332 9.56 -22.40 34.63
CA ILE A 332 8.69 -23.22 35.48
C ILE A 332 8.47 -24.61 34.88
N ASP A 333 8.17 -24.71 33.58
CA ASP A 333 7.94 -25.98 32.91
C ASP A 333 9.17 -26.90 33.01
N LYS A 334 10.37 -26.33 32.83
CA LYS A 334 11.64 -27.05 33.05
C LYS A 334 11.81 -27.49 34.50
N ASN A 335 11.41 -26.67 35.47
CA ASN A 335 11.45 -27.03 36.89
C ASN A 335 10.56 -28.25 37.19
N CYS A 336 9.32 -28.19 36.70
CA CYS A 336 8.34 -29.26 36.83
C CYS A 336 8.81 -30.56 36.16
N ALA A 337 9.57 -30.45 35.07
CA ALA A 337 10.20 -31.57 34.38
C ALA A 337 11.49 -32.09 35.06
N GLY A 338 11.95 -31.46 36.15
CA GLY A 338 13.19 -31.82 36.86
C GLY A 338 14.49 -31.31 36.19
N ASP A 339 14.38 -30.50 35.13
CA ASP A 339 15.51 -29.83 34.48
C ASP A 339 15.82 -28.52 35.23
N TYR A 340 16.45 -28.65 36.41
CA TYR A 340 16.81 -27.50 37.24
C TYR A 340 17.83 -26.54 36.58
N PRO A 341 18.88 -27.02 35.86
CA PRO A 341 19.76 -26.13 35.12
C PRO A 341 19.04 -25.32 34.03
N GLY A 342 18.15 -25.98 33.25
CA GLY A 342 17.33 -25.31 32.26
C GLY A 342 16.35 -24.33 32.89
N SER A 343 15.71 -24.72 34.00
CA SER A 343 14.81 -23.87 34.78
C SER A 343 15.49 -22.58 35.23
N LYS A 344 16.68 -22.71 35.83
CA LYS A 344 17.49 -21.58 36.27
C LYS A 344 17.83 -20.65 35.10
N LYS A 345 18.35 -21.20 34.01
CA LYS A 345 18.74 -20.43 32.81
C LYS A 345 17.59 -19.58 32.25
N TRP A 346 16.43 -20.19 32.01
CA TRP A 346 15.30 -19.48 31.40
C TRP A 346 14.67 -18.45 32.36
N ALA A 347 14.67 -18.73 33.66
CA ALA A 347 14.24 -17.77 34.67
C ALA A 347 15.21 -16.57 34.81
N GLU A 348 16.52 -16.78 34.70
CA GLU A 348 17.52 -15.70 34.67
C GLU A 348 17.37 -14.81 33.42
N PHE A 349 17.03 -15.39 32.27
CA PHE A 349 16.67 -14.61 31.09
C PHE A 349 15.39 -13.79 31.29
N ALA A 350 14.36 -14.37 31.92
CA ALA A 350 13.13 -13.64 32.23
C ALA A 350 13.41 -12.42 33.14
N LEU A 351 14.24 -12.60 34.16
CA LEU A 351 14.69 -11.52 35.05
C LEU A 351 15.45 -10.42 34.29
N SER A 352 16.38 -10.82 33.42
CA SER A 352 17.18 -9.89 32.62
C SER A 352 16.31 -9.04 31.70
N ILE A 353 15.27 -9.62 31.09
CA ILE A 353 14.32 -8.89 30.24
C ILE A 353 13.41 -7.98 31.09
N ALA A 354 12.92 -8.47 32.24
CA ALA A 354 12.07 -7.69 33.14
C ALA A 354 12.73 -6.40 33.63
N GLY A 355 14.05 -6.39 33.81
CA GLY A 355 14.81 -5.18 34.17
C GLY A 355 14.78 -4.06 33.13
N PHE A 356 14.38 -4.34 31.88
CA PHE A 356 14.17 -3.32 30.85
C PHE A 356 12.72 -2.81 30.77
N VAL A 357 11.79 -3.38 31.53
CA VAL A 357 10.40 -2.93 31.60
C VAL A 357 10.30 -1.68 32.46
N LYS A 358 9.59 -0.67 31.96
CA LYS A 358 9.44 0.65 32.59
C LYS A 358 8.23 0.72 33.52
N ASP A 359 8.08 -0.27 34.38
CA ASP A 359 7.00 -0.36 35.37
C ASP A 359 7.43 0.08 36.78
N GLY A 360 8.63 0.66 36.90
CA GLY A 360 9.23 1.01 38.18
C GLY A 360 9.90 -0.19 38.88
N GLY A 361 10.21 -1.27 38.16
CA GLY A 361 10.88 -2.47 38.68
C GLY A 361 9.93 -3.46 39.34
N GLN A 362 8.62 -3.34 39.10
CA GLN A 362 7.60 -4.18 39.73
C GLN A 362 7.68 -5.62 39.25
N LEU A 363 7.74 -5.83 37.92
CA LEU A 363 7.84 -7.14 37.30
C LEU A 363 9.15 -7.83 37.69
N GLU A 364 10.27 -7.11 37.64
CA GLU A 364 11.56 -7.66 38.03
C GLU A 364 11.54 -8.11 39.51
N SER A 365 11.09 -7.25 40.42
CA SER A 365 11.01 -7.58 41.85
C SER A 365 10.10 -8.77 42.13
N LEU A 366 8.96 -8.86 41.42
CA LEU A 366 8.04 -9.99 41.51
C LEU A 366 8.71 -11.30 41.09
N LEU A 367 9.42 -11.29 39.95
CA LEU A 367 10.10 -12.48 39.44
C LEU A 367 11.30 -12.86 40.33
N GLN A 368 12.04 -11.90 40.87
CA GLN A 368 13.15 -12.15 41.81
C GLN A 368 12.65 -12.87 43.08
N GLY A 369 11.52 -12.41 43.65
CA GLY A 369 10.91 -13.05 44.81
C GLY A 369 10.48 -14.49 44.54
N LYS A 370 9.94 -14.77 43.35
CA LYS A 370 9.59 -16.14 42.94
C LYS A 370 10.81 -16.99 42.60
N PHE A 371 11.90 -16.39 42.12
CA PHE A 371 13.12 -17.10 41.79
C PHE A 371 13.81 -17.65 43.04
N ALA A 372 13.77 -16.90 44.14
CA ALA A 372 14.32 -17.33 45.42
C ALA A 372 13.65 -18.58 46.00
N SER A 373 12.39 -18.86 45.64
CA SER A 373 11.66 -20.06 46.05
C SER A 373 11.74 -21.20 45.03
N LEU A 374 12.38 -20.97 43.88
CA LEU A 374 12.50 -21.94 42.80
C LEU A 374 13.60 -22.98 43.12
N ARG A 375 13.33 -24.26 42.85
CA ARG A 375 14.35 -25.31 42.97
C ARG A 375 15.35 -25.16 41.83
N THR A 376 16.56 -24.71 42.12
CA THR A 376 17.57 -24.41 41.09
C THR A 376 18.77 -25.36 41.10
N SER A 377 18.75 -26.38 41.96
CA SER A 377 19.79 -27.41 42.10
C SER A 377 19.20 -28.73 42.56
#